data_AF-A0ABC8QUB4-F1
#
_entry.id   AF-A0ABC8QUB4-F1
#
_cell.length_a   1.000
_cell.length_b   1.000
_cell.length_c   1.000
_cell.angle_alpha   90.00
_cell.angle_beta   90.00
_cell.angle_gamma   90.00
#
_symmetry.space_group_name_H-M   'P 1'
#
loop_
_entity.id
_entity.type
_entity.pdbx_description
1 polymer ?
#
loop_
_entity_poly.entity_id
_entity_poly.type
_entity_poly.pdbx_seq_one_letter_code
_entity_poly.pdbx_strand_id
1 'polypeptide(L)'
;MKNQQQHHQPISTAKPFNFQIYLHKLIIYFLFLGSGLTIGITLSFYLKDLPFGFQFNQFSLQSSPTSLPPPPSLPQQNLSSPNFPIPTKSNSRIGLKEYLKVPNAMHDMEDEELLWRASMVPRIRNLPFRRVPKVAFMFLTRGDLPLAPLWERFFKGHEGLYSIYVHPQPSFNGTVPEDSVFHGRRIPSKVR
;
A
#
# COMPACT_ATOMS: atom_id res chain seq x y z
N MET A 1 55.98 71.24 -30.07
CA MET A 1 55.23 70.75 -31.25
C MET A 1 54.57 69.43 -30.86
N LYS A 2 53.23 69.36 -30.97
CA LYS A 2 52.30 68.23 -31.27
C LYS A 2 52.72 66.80 -30.84
N ASN A 3 51.88 65.92 -30.29
CA ASN A 3 50.43 65.88 -30.02
C ASN A 3 50.17 64.61 -29.19
N GLN A 4 49.45 64.68 -28.07
CA GLN A 4 48.80 63.52 -27.45
C GLN A 4 47.37 63.45 -27.98
N GLN A 5 47.02 62.37 -28.69
CA GLN A 5 45.65 62.07 -29.09
C GLN A 5 44.97 61.30 -27.96
N GLN A 6 44.04 61.94 -27.25
CA GLN A 6 43.08 61.25 -26.39
C GLN A 6 41.93 60.74 -27.26
N HIS A 7 41.85 59.42 -27.42
CA HIS A 7 40.68 58.77 -28.03
C HIS A 7 39.60 58.58 -26.95
N HIS A 8 38.52 59.36 -27.05
CA HIS A 8 37.29 59.10 -26.29
C HIS A 8 36.60 57.86 -26.89
N GLN A 9 36.33 56.85 -26.06
CA GLN A 9 35.50 55.70 -26.40
C GLN A 9 34.01 56.08 -26.24
N PRO A 10 33.10 55.70 -27.17
CA PRO A 10 31.68 55.94 -26.99
C PRO A 10 31.09 54.93 -25.99
N ILE A 11 30.29 55.43 -25.05
CA ILE A 11 29.49 54.63 -24.12
C ILE A 11 28.49 53.81 -24.95
N SER A 12 28.71 52.50 -25.01
CA SER A 12 27.80 51.55 -25.63
C SER A 12 26.56 51.37 -24.76
N THR A 13 25.44 51.95 -25.16
CA THR A 13 24.12 51.72 -24.56
C THR A 13 23.68 50.28 -24.85
N ALA A 14 23.49 49.49 -23.78
CA ALA A 14 23.03 48.12 -23.88
C ALA A 14 21.58 48.05 -24.43
N LYS A 15 21.35 47.16 -25.40
CA LYS A 15 20.08 46.97 -26.12
C LYS A 15 18.98 46.43 -25.17
N PRO A 16 17.83 47.11 -25.00
CA PRO A 16 16.76 46.70 -24.07
C PRO A 16 15.91 45.50 -24.54
N PHE A 17 16.10 45.00 -25.77
CA PHE A 17 15.21 44.01 -26.39
C PHE A 17 15.22 42.62 -25.74
N ASN A 18 16.32 42.21 -25.10
CA ASN A 18 16.40 40.87 -24.48
C ASN A 18 15.62 40.81 -23.16
N PHE A 19 15.66 41.87 -22.35
CA PHE A 19 15.02 41.90 -21.04
C PHE A 19 13.49 41.77 -21.15
N GLN A 20 12.89 42.41 -22.15
CA GLN A 20 11.45 42.33 -22.41
C GLN A 20 11.01 40.89 -22.74
N ILE A 21 11.82 40.12 -23.47
CA ILE A 21 11.52 38.71 -23.80
C ILE A 21 11.59 37.84 -22.54
N TYR A 22 12.59 38.05 -21.67
CA TYR A 22 12.68 37.33 -20.39
C TYR A 22 11.51 37.67 -19.46
N LEU A 23 11.07 38.93 -19.42
CA LEU A 23 9.89 39.34 -18.66
C LEU A 23 8.60 38.68 -19.18
N HIS A 24 8.39 38.65 -20.49
CA HIS A 24 7.22 37.96 -21.05
C HIS A 24 7.22 36.46 -20.73
N LYS A 25 8.38 35.79 -20.83
CA LYS A 25 8.51 34.38 -20.45
C LYS A 25 8.20 34.18 -18.97
N LEU A 26 8.71 35.04 -18.09
CA LEU A 26 8.44 35.00 -16.66
C LEU A 26 6.94 35.14 -16.37
N ILE A 27 6.28 36.12 -17.01
CA ILE A 27 4.84 36.34 -16.88
C ILE A 27 4.05 35.10 -17.33
N ILE A 28 4.43 34.49 -18.46
CA ILE A 28 3.80 33.25 -18.94
C ILE A 28 3.95 32.13 -17.90
N TYR A 29 5.14 31.91 -17.35
CA TYR A 29 5.33 30.90 -16.31
C TYR A 29 4.49 31.17 -15.05
N PHE A 30 4.36 32.43 -14.63
CA PHE A 30 3.50 32.80 -13.51
C PHE A 30 2.01 32.54 -13.81
N LEU A 31 1.54 32.75 -15.05
CA LEU A 31 0.17 32.43 -15.45
C LEU A 31 -0.10 30.92 -15.46
N PHE A 32 0.85 30.11 -15.94
CA PHE A 32 0.75 28.65 -15.88
C PHE A 32 0.78 28.14 -14.44
N LEU A 33 1.66 28.69 -13.60
CA LEU A 33 1.74 28.33 -12.18
C LEU A 33 0.47 28.74 -11.43
N GLY A 34 -0.02 29.96 -11.65
CA GLY A 34 -1.22 30.49 -11.02
C GLY A 34 -2.47 29.71 -11.41
N SER A 35 -2.64 29.39 -12.69
CA SER A 35 -3.77 28.57 -13.16
C SER A 35 -3.69 27.13 -12.63
N GLY A 36 -2.48 26.53 -12.60
CA GLY A 36 -2.28 25.22 -11.99
C GLY A 36 -2.61 25.21 -10.49
N LEU A 37 -2.25 26.27 -9.76
CA LEU A 37 -2.52 26.40 -8.33
C LEU A 37 -4.02 26.56 -8.04
N THR A 38 -4.73 27.40 -8.81
CA THR A 38 -6.18 27.57 -8.63
C THR A 38 -6.93 26.29 -8.98
N ILE A 39 -6.59 25.63 -10.09
CA ILE A 39 -7.17 24.33 -10.45
C ILE A 39 -6.91 23.29 -9.36
N GLY A 40 -5.68 23.21 -8.85
CA GLY A 40 -5.30 22.28 -7.78
C GLY A 40 -6.07 22.52 -6.47
N ILE A 41 -6.22 23.78 -6.07
CA ILE A 41 -6.98 24.15 -4.87
C ILE A 41 -8.47 23.82 -5.05
N THR A 42 -9.07 24.22 -6.18
CA THR A 42 -10.48 23.93 -6.48
C THR A 42 -10.73 22.42 -6.57
N LEU A 43 -9.84 21.66 -7.20
CA LEU A 43 -9.93 20.19 -7.26
C LEU A 43 -9.77 19.57 -5.87
N SER A 44 -8.92 20.12 -5.01
CA SER A 44 -8.78 19.65 -3.63
C SER A 44 -10.03 19.89 -2.78
N PHE A 45 -10.76 20.99 -2.99
CA PHE A 45 -12.07 21.20 -2.35
C PHE A 45 -13.12 20.25 -2.94
N TYR A 46 -13.16 20.09 -4.25
CA TYR A 46 -14.07 19.17 -4.91
C TYR A 46 -13.86 17.70 -4.48
N LEU A 47 -12.62 17.27 -4.27
CA LEU A 47 -12.29 15.94 -3.72
C LEU A 47 -12.71 15.77 -2.25
N LYS A 48 -12.81 16.86 -1.47
CA LYS A 48 -13.37 16.83 -0.11
C LYS A 48 -14.90 16.77 -0.11
N ASP A 49 -15.53 17.42 -1.09
CA ASP A 49 -16.99 17.51 -1.22
C ASP A 49 -17.60 16.35 -2.02
N LEU A 50 -16.77 15.55 -2.70
CA LEU A 50 -17.19 14.30 -3.30
C LEU A 50 -17.66 13.35 -2.18
N PRO A 51 -18.85 12.73 -2.30
CA PRO A 51 -19.34 11.72 -1.37
C PRO A 51 -18.60 10.37 -1.56
N PHE A 52 -17.33 10.40 -1.96
CA PHE A 52 -16.44 9.26 -1.84
C PHE A 52 -16.04 9.16 -0.37
N GLY A 53 -16.81 8.38 0.38
CA GLY A 53 -16.56 8.03 1.77
C GLY A 53 -15.27 7.23 1.97
N PHE A 54 -14.11 7.79 1.65
CA PHE A 54 -12.85 7.36 2.21
C PHE A 54 -12.74 7.96 3.61
N GLN A 55 -13.44 7.30 4.54
CA GLN A 55 -13.33 7.40 6.00
C GLN A 55 -11.90 7.05 6.47
N PHE A 56 -10.87 7.78 6.02
CA PHE A 56 -9.49 7.52 6.42
C PHE A 56 -9.17 8.07 7.82
N ASN A 57 -10.05 8.89 8.39
CA ASN A 57 -9.86 9.55 9.70
C ASN A 57 -10.70 8.96 10.86
N GLN A 58 -11.23 7.74 10.74
CA GLN A 58 -11.94 7.07 11.85
C GLN A 58 -11.24 5.81 12.38
N PHE A 59 -9.90 5.73 12.33
CA PHE A 59 -9.17 4.76 13.16
C PHE A 59 -8.94 5.24 14.60
N SER A 60 -9.81 6.10 15.13
CA SER A 60 -9.95 6.26 16.57
C SER A 60 -10.78 5.08 17.08
N LEU A 61 -10.11 4.15 17.75
CA LEU A 61 -10.70 3.09 18.58
C LEU A 61 -11.56 3.74 19.69
N GLN A 62 -12.75 4.21 19.34
CA GLN A 62 -13.78 4.57 20.31
C GLN A 62 -14.44 3.25 20.73
N SER A 63 -13.89 2.61 21.75
CA SER A 63 -14.55 1.50 22.44
C SER A 63 -15.73 2.05 23.25
N SER A 64 -16.85 2.28 22.59
CA SER A 64 -18.14 2.46 23.26
C SER A 64 -18.55 1.12 23.88
N PRO A 65 -18.90 1.02 25.17
CA PRO A 65 -19.49 -0.19 25.72
C PRO A 65 -20.94 -0.27 25.23
N THR A 66 -21.15 -0.88 24.06
CA THR A 66 -22.50 -1.28 23.65
C THR A 66 -22.91 -2.45 24.53
N SER A 67 -23.91 -2.25 25.39
CA SER A 67 -24.62 -3.33 26.06
C SER A 67 -25.27 -4.21 24.97
N LEU A 68 -24.60 -5.30 24.62
CA LEU A 68 -25.18 -6.32 23.75
C LEU A 68 -26.40 -6.93 24.47
N PRO A 69 -27.54 -7.15 23.78
CA PRO A 69 -28.57 -8.02 24.32
C PRO A 69 -27.98 -9.41 24.58
N PRO A 70 -28.47 -10.16 25.59
CA PRO A 70 -27.99 -11.51 25.83
C PRO A 70 -28.18 -12.35 24.54
N PRO A 71 -27.21 -13.20 24.19
CA PRO A 71 -27.35 -14.06 23.02
C PRO A 71 -28.58 -14.95 23.19
N PRO A 72 -29.31 -15.26 22.11
CA PRO A 72 -30.34 -16.28 22.17
C PRO A 72 -29.69 -17.58 22.64
N SER A 73 -30.29 -18.21 23.63
CA SER A 73 -29.88 -19.54 24.10
C SER A 73 -29.97 -20.51 22.93
N LEU A 74 -28.82 -20.87 22.38
CA LEU A 74 -28.67 -21.92 21.38
C LEU A 74 -29.26 -23.22 21.94
N PRO A 75 -30.01 -24.01 21.14
CA PRO A 75 -30.33 -25.38 21.50
C PRO A 75 -29.02 -26.09 21.82
N GLN A 76 -28.96 -26.76 22.95
CA GLN A 76 -27.81 -27.53 23.40
C GLN A 76 -27.61 -28.71 22.44
N GLN A 77 -26.98 -28.45 21.29
CA GLN A 77 -26.54 -29.49 20.40
C GLN A 77 -25.30 -30.12 21.02
N ASN A 78 -25.44 -31.41 21.32
CA ASN A 78 -24.43 -32.28 21.85
C ASN A 78 -23.16 -32.15 21.00
N LEU A 79 -22.15 -31.43 21.51
CA LEU A 79 -20.93 -31.11 20.80
C LEU A 79 -20.03 -32.36 20.78
N SER A 80 -20.30 -33.28 19.88
CA SER A 80 -19.26 -34.20 19.40
C SER A 80 -18.18 -33.32 18.79
N SER A 81 -17.05 -33.17 19.48
CA SER A 81 -15.91 -32.42 18.99
C SER A 81 -15.53 -32.94 17.59
N PRO A 82 -15.36 -32.09 16.57
CA PRO A 82 -14.76 -32.52 15.33
C PRO A 82 -13.34 -32.98 15.66
N ASN A 83 -13.05 -34.23 15.33
CA ASN A 83 -11.74 -34.82 15.49
C ASN A 83 -10.82 -34.11 14.46
N PHE A 84 -10.19 -32.99 14.85
CA PHE A 84 -9.17 -32.36 14.02
C PHE A 84 -8.04 -33.38 13.82
N PRO A 85 -7.67 -33.75 12.59
CA PRO A 85 -6.48 -34.56 12.36
C PRO A 85 -5.26 -33.74 12.81
N ILE A 86 -4.72 -34.11 13.96
CA ILE A 86 -3.42 -33.62 14.44
C ILE A 86 -2.39 -34.03 13.39
N PRO A 87 -1.64 -33.08 12.78
CA PRO A 87 -0.52 -33.45 11.93
C PRO A 87 0.50 -34.18 12.80
N THR A 88 0.69 -35.45 12.51
CA THR A 88 1.62 -36.32 13.22
C THR A 88 3.08 -35.88 13.02
N LYS A 89 3.79 -35.78 14.15
CA LYS A 89 5.25 -35.93 14.34
C LYS A 89 6.18 -34.85 13.75
N SER A 90 6.53 -33.88 14.60
CA SER A 90 7.93 -33.71 15.02
C SER A 90 7.96 -33.18 16.46
N ASN A 91 8.71 -33.85 17.35
CA ASN A 91 8.86 -33.47 18.76
C ASN A 91 9.80 -32.28 18.98
N SER A 92 9.84 -31.33 18.05
CA SER A 92 10.53 -30.06 18.29
C SER A 92 9.55 -29.14 18.99
N ARG A 93 9.90 -28.60 20.16
CA ARG A 93 9.15 -27.47 20.74
C ARG A 93 9.14 -26.37 19.67
N ILE A 94 8.02 -26.20 18.97
CA ILE A 94 7.82 -25.07 18.05
C ILE A 94 7.82 -23.82 18.91
N GLY A 95 8.99 -23.20 19.04
CA GLY A 95 9.18 -22.01 19.84
C GLY A 95 8.48 -20.82 19.21
N LEU A 96 8.33 -19.75 19.99
CA LEU A 96 7.73 -18.47 19.58
C LEU A 96 8.29 -17.90 18.26
N LYS A 97 9.53 -18.25 17.94
CA LYS A 97 10.23 -17.90 16.70
C LYS A 97 9.48 -18.29 15.42
N GLU A 98 8.73 -19.40 15.43
CA GLU A 98 7.98 -19.83 14.23
C GLU A 98 6.81 -18.88 13.93
N TYR A 99 6.20 -18.29 14.96
CA TYR A 99 5.14 -17.28 14.81
C TYR A 99 5.66 -15.93 14.27
N LEU A 100 6.97 -15.71 14.31
CA LEU A 100 7.61 -14.52 13.74
C LEU A 100 8.00 -14.72 12.27
N LYS A 101 8.11 -15.98 11.83
CA LYS A 101 8.43 -16.32 10.45
C LYS A 101 7.28 -15.88 9.55
N VAL A 102 7.62 -15.42 8.34
CA VAL A 102 6.60 -15.09 7.34
C VAL A 102 5.82 -16.36 7.05
N PRO A 103 4.50 -16.41 7.34
CA PRO A 103 3.70 -17.58 7.04
C PRO A 103 3.70 -17.83 5.54
N ASN A 104 3.60 -19.10 5.15
CA ASN A 104 3.27 -19.43 3.78
C ASN A 104 1.92 -18.77 3.44
N ALA A 105 1.80 -18.20 2.25
CA ALA A 105 0.55 -17.62 1.78
C ALA A 105 -0.53 -18.70 1.56
N MET A 106 -0.10 -19.94 1.31
CA MET A 106 -0.97 -21.09 1.12
C MET A 106 -1.37 -21.73 2.46
N HIS A 107 -2.65 -22.08 2.59
CA HIS A 107 -3.21 -22.85 3.70
C HIS A 107 -4.13 -23.95 3.17
N ASP A 108 -4.44 -24.91 4.01
CA ASP A 108 -5.31 -26.07 3.75
C ASP A 108 -6.75 -25.89 4.28
N MET A 109 -7.05 -24.74 4.89
CA MET A 109 -8.38 -24.44 5.46
C MET A 109 -9.49 -24.24 4.42
N GLU A 110 -10.71 -24.64 4.79
CA GLU A 110 -11.95 -24.36 4.05
C GLU A 110 -12.45 -22.91 4.28
N ASP A 111 -13.42 -22.47 3.47
CA ASP A 111 -13.93 -21.08 3.52
C ASP A 111 -14.64 -20.78 4.84
N GLU A 112 -15.34 -21.77 5.41
CA GLU A 112 -16.03 -21.71 6.68
C GLU A 112 -15.04 -21.55 7.84
N GLU A 113 -13.92 -22.28 7.79
CA GLU A 113 -12.84 -22.17 8.77
C GLU A 113 -12.15 -20.80 8.68
N LEU A 114 -11.90 -20.32 7.45
CA LEU A 114 -11.37 -18.98 7.23
C LEU A 114 -12.31 -17.90 7.76
N LEU A 115 -13.60 -17.99 7.47
CA LEU A 115 -14.61 -17.05 7.93
C LEU A 115 -14.70 -17.05 9.45
N TRP A 116 -14.69 -18.24 10.06
CA TRP A 116 -14.67 -18.39 11.51
C TRP A 116 -13.41 -17.76 12.11
N ARG A 117 -12.22 -17.99 11.54
CA ARG A 117 -10.97 -17.35 11.99
C ARG A 117 -11.00 -15.82 11.84
N ALA A 118 -11.54 -15.32 10.73
CA ALA A 118 -11.67 -13.89 10.46
C ALA A 118 -12.69 -13.21 11.41
N SER A 119 -13.68 -13.95 11.91
CA SER A 119 -14.68 -13.45 12.85
C SER A 119 -14.13 -13.23 14.28
N MET A 120 -12.96 -13.79 14.59
CA MET A 120 -12.39 -13.69 15.93
C MET A 120 -11.71 -12.35 16.20
N VAL A 121 -11.94 -11.79 17.39
CA VAL A 121 -11.20 -10.62 17.88
C VAL A 121 -10.06 -11.08 18.80
N PRO A 122 -8.79 -10.70 18.52
CA PRO A 122 -7.68 -11.08 19.38
C PRO A 122 -7.84 -10.46 20.79
N ARG A 123 -7.97 -11.30 21.82
CA ARG A 123 -8.11 -10.85 23.23
C ARG A 123 -6.77 -10.65 23.95
N ILE A 124 -5.66 -10.98 23.29
CA ILE A 124 -4.31 -10.89 23.87
C ILE A 124 -3.83 -9.43 23.78
N ARG A 125 -3.67 -8.78 24.93
CA ARG A 125 -3.21 -7.38 25.02
C ARG A 125 -1.71 -7.23 24.76
N ASN A 126 -0.90 -8.14 25.30
CA ASN A 126 0.55 -8.10 25.20
C ASN A 126 1.04 -9.43 24.62
N LEU A 127 1.76 -9.38 23.50
CA LEU A 127 2.43 -10.55 22.97
C LEU A 127 3.82 -10.68 23.56
N PRO A 128 4.32 -11.92 23.75
CA PRO A 128 5.69 -12.17 24.23
C PRO A 128 6.77 -11.78 23.20
N PHE A 129 6.41 -11.08 22.13
CA PHE A 129 7.28 -10.62 21.07
C PHE A 129 6.84 -9.26 20.55
N ARG A 130 7.81 -8.47 20.08
CA ARG A 130 7.55 -7.19 19.44
C ARG A 130 6.93 -7.41 18.06
N ARG A 131 5.67 -7.02 17.89
CA ARG A 131 5.05 -6.96 16.56
C ARG A 131 5.62 -5.77 15.80
N VAL A 132 6.15 -6.05 14.61
CA VAL A 132 6.49 -5.02 13.64
C VAL A 132 5.22 -4.74 12.82
N PRO A 133 4.74 -3.48 12.74
CA PRO A 133 3.64 -3.13 11.84
C PRO A 133 3.98 -3.53 10.40
N LYS A 134 3.04 -4.18 9.71
CA LYS A 134 3.21 -4.62 8.31
C LYS A 134 2.09 -4.09 7.44
N VAL A 135 2.41 -3.80 6.18
CA VAL A 135 1.43 -3.41 5.15
C VAL A 135 1.12 -4.61 4.26
N ALA A 136 -0.17 -4.90 4.05
CA ALA A 136 -0.60 -5.95 3.12
C ALA A 136 -0.93 -5.35 1.75
N PHE A 137 -0.29 -5.88 0.70
CA PHE A 137 -0.53 -5.52 -0.68
C PHE A 137 -1.29 -6.65 -1.37
N MET A 138 -2.45 -6.33 -1.98
CA MET A 138 -3.24 -7.28 -2.75
C MET A 138 -3.30 -6.85 -4.20
N PHE A 139 -2.82 -7.71 -5.10
CA PHE A 139 -2.80 -7.48 -6.54
C PHE A 139 -3.84 -8.38 -7.21
N LEU A 140 -4.89 -7.76 -7.74
CA LEU A 140 -5.90 -8.45 -8.54
C LEU A 140 -5.52 -8.31 -10.02
N THR A 141 -5.20 -9.41 -10.67
CA THR A 141 -4.64 -9.40 -12.03
C THR A 141 -5.39 -10.38 -12.94
N ARG A 142 -5.44 -10.09 -14.24
CA ARG A 142 -6.01 -11.03 -15.23
C ARG A 142 -4.96 -12.02 -15.77
N GLY A 143 -3.69 -11.64 -15.74
CA GLY A 143 -2.56 -12.44 -16.19
C GLY A 143 -1.33 -12.12 -15.35
N ASP A 144 -0.20 -11.85 -16.01
CA ASP A 144 1.01 -11.37 -15.35
C ASP A 144 0.77 -10.06 -14.59
N LEU A 145 1.52 -9.87 -13.51
CA LEU A 145 1.45 -8.66 -12.69
C LEU A 145 1.97 -7.45 -13.49
N PRO A 146 1.12 -6.47 -13.83
CA PRO A 146 1.60 -5.28 -14.52
C PRO A 146 2.61 -4.54 -13.66
N LEU A 147 3.65 -4.02 -14.30
CA LEU A 147 4.74 -3.28 -13.64
C LEU A 147 5.50 -4.10 -12.58
N ALA A 148 5.50 -5.45 -12.66
CA ALA A 148 6.25 -6.30 -11.72
C ALA A 148 7.70 -5.81 -11.47
N PRO A 149 8.50 -5.42 -12.48
CA PRO A 149 9.86 -4.92 -12.24
C PRO A 149 9.93 -3.62 -11.42
N LEU A 150 8.92 -2.76 -11.52
CA LEU A 150 8.82 -1.55 -10.70
C LEU A 150 8.49 -1.91 -9.25
N TRP A 151 7.51 -2.79 -9.07
CA TRP A 151 7.12 -3.25 -7.75
C TRP A 151 8.25 -4.01 -7.05
N GLU A 152 9.03 -4.82 -7.77
CA GLU A 152 10.23 -5.47 -7.22
C GLU A 152 11.21 -4.45 -6.64
N ARG A 153 11.46 -3.34 -7.36
CA ARG A 153 12.31 -2.26 -6.87
C ARG A 153 11.72 -1.56 -5.65
N PHE A 154 10.40 -1.38 -5.61
CA PHE A 154 9.69 -0.81 -4.46
C PHE A 154 9.84 -1.69 -3.21
N PHE A 155 9.72 -3.00 -3.37
CA PHE A 155 9.77 -3.95 -2.26
C PHE A 155 11.18 -4.34 -1.80
N LYS A 156 12.19 -4.11 -2.63
CA LYS A 156 13.59 -4.43 -2.33
C LYS A 156 14.08 -3.72 -1.07
N GLY A 157 14.66 -4.47 -0.13
CA GLY A 157 15.23 -3.93 1.11
C GLY A 157 14.21 -3.61 2.21
N HIS A 158 12.93 -3.92 1.98
CA HIS A 158 11.85 -3.72 2.96
C HIS A 158 11.28 -5.05 3.47
N GLU A 159 12.07 -6.14 3.37
CA GLU A 159 11.60 -7.48 3.70
C GLU A 159 11.13 -7.54 5.15
N GLY A 160 9.95 -8.15 5.37
CA GLY A 160 9.34 -8.27 6.71
C GLY A 160 8.48 -7.08 7.14
N LEU A 161 8.48 -5.97 6.41
CA LEU A 161 7.57 -4.82 6.62
C LEU A 161 6.29 -4.90 5.78
N TYR A 162 6.20 -5.88 4.89
CA TYR A 162 5.06 -6.07 4.03
C TYR A 162 4.69 -7.55 3.86
N SER A 163 3.46 -7.77 3.40
CA SER A 163 2.97 -9.04 2.89
C SER A 163 2.36 -8.81 1.51
N ILE A 164 2.64 -9.69 0.55
CA ILE A 164 2.13 -9.60 -0.83
C ILE A 164 1.19 -10.77 -1.09
N TYR A 165 0.04 -10.46 -1.68
CA TYR A 165 -0.97 -11.41 -2.13
C TYR A 165 -1.30 -11.13 -3.59
N VAL A 166 -1.20 -12.14 -4.45
CA VAL A 166 -1.47 -12.02 -5.89
C VAL A 166 -2.62 -12.94 -6.24
N HIS A 167 -3.70 -12.37 -6.76
CA HIS A 167 -4.88 -13.11 -7.19
C HIS A 167 -5.05 -12.95 -8.71
N PRO A 168 -4.43 -13.84 -9.52
CA PRO A 168 -4.61 -13.84 -10.97
C PRO A 168 -5.95 -14.48 -11.36
N GLN A 169 -6.31 -14.36 -12.64
CA GLN A 169 -7.44 -15.12 -13.20
C GLN A 169 -7.16 -16.63 -13.09
N PRO A 170 -8.16 -17.49 -12.75
CA PRO A 170 -7.93 -18.91 -12.50
C PRO A 170 -7.36 -19.66 -13.72
N SER A 171 -7.68 -19.23 -14.94
CA SER A 171 -7.16 -19.79 -16.19
C SER A 171 -5.70 -19.41 -16.48
N PHE A 172 -5.13 -18.45 -15.76
CA PHE A 172 -3.78 -17.98 -15.99
C PHE A 172 -2.76 -18.91 -15.32
N ASN A 173 -1.78 -19.41 -16.06
CA ASN A 173 -0.71 -20.27 -15.54
C ASN A 173 0.67 -19.65 -15.77
N GLY A 174 0.91 -18.50 -15.13
CA GLY A 174 2.23 -17.87 -15.11
C GLY A 174 3.13 -18.46 -14.02
N THR A 175 4.41 -18.63 -14.35
CA THR A 175 5.47 -18.98 -13.40
C THR A 175 6.20 -17.72 -12.96
N VAL A 176 6.49 -17.61 -11.67
CA VAL A 176 7.28 -16.51 -11.11
C VAL A 176 8.67 -17.07 -10.75
N PRO A 177 9.78 -16.38 -11.09
CA PRO A 177 11.12 -16.80 -10.68
C PRO A 177 11.24 -16.92 -9.16
N GLU A 178 12.01 -17.89 -8.67
CA GLU A 178 12.18 -18.12 -7.22
C GLU A 178 12.77 -16.90 -6.49
N ASP A 179 13.62 -16.12 -7.17
CA ASP A 179 14.26 -14.91 -6.63
C ASP A 179 13.30 -13.70 -6.54
N SER A 180 12.10 -13.78 -7.12
CA SER A 180 11.16 -12.67 -7.12
C SER A 180 10.38 -12.57 -5.81
N VAL A 181 10.07 -11.34 -5.39
CA VAL A 181 9.24 -11.07 -4.20
C VAL A 181 7.81 -11.61 -4.34
N PHE A 182 7.37 -11.88 -5.57
CA PHE A 182 6.06 -12.44 -5.90
C PHE A 182 6.03 -13.97 -5.86
N HIS A 183 7.18 -14.63 -5.69
CA HIS A 183 7.25 -16.08 -5.66
C HIS A 183 6.47 -16.66 -4.47
N GLY A 184 5.64 -17.68 -4.74
CA GLY A 184 4.79 -18.30 -3.72
C GLY A 184 3.72 -17.37 -3.13
N ARG A 185 3.42 -16.21 -3.76
CA ARG A 185 2.41 -15.26 -3.29
C ARG A 185 1.06 -15.38 -4.01
N ARG A 186 0.93 -16.35 -4.91
CA ARG A 186 -0.28 -16.59 -5.68
C ARG A 186 -1.36 -17.25 -4.83
N ILE A 187 -2.53 -16.64 -4.75
CA ILE A 187 -3.73 -17.21 -4.15
C ILE A 187 -4.67 -17.64 -5.28
N PRO A 188 -5.05 -18.94 -5.36
CA PRO A 188 -6.01 -19.41 -6.36
C PRO A 188 -7.42 -18.90 -6.04
N SER A 189 -8.21 -18.65 -7.08
CA SER A 189 -9.65 -18.43 -6.93
C SER A 189 -10.35 -19.77 -6.74
N LYS A 190 -11.43 -19.79 -5.95
CA LYS A 190 -12.37 -20.91 -6.00
C LYS A 190 -13.11 -20.89 -7.33
N VAL A 191 -13.06 -22.02 -8.03
CA VAL A 191 -13.90 -22.29 -9.20
C VAL A 191 -15.30 -22.56 -8.67
N ARG A 192 -16.29 -21.81 -9.16
CA ARG A 192 -17.69 -21.96 -8.78
C ARG A 192 -18.35 -23.13 -9.50
#